data_AF-A0AA95DYW2-F1
#
_entry.id   AF-A0AA95DYW2-F1
#
_cell.length_a   1.000
_cell.length_b   1.000
_cell.length_c   1.000
_cell.angle_alpha   90.00
_cell.angle_beta   90.00
_cell.angle_gamma   90.00
#
_symmetry.space_group_name_H-M   'P 1'
#
loop_
_entity.id
_entity.type
_entity.pdbx_description
1 polymer ?
#
loop_
_entity_poly.entity_id
_entity_poly.type
_entity_poly.pdbx_seq_one_letter_code
_entity_poly.pdbx_strand_id
1 'polypeptide(L)'
;MQANMGVAGEFRVVVKRADGSVKLDTGYQKNLILNQGLDFFGGGNGSDMMNYCVIGSGNSQPVYTQNKLDTAVSGVAGTDSSTKYDYDAALDGNLYKTNRERKYSFTGLNNVNISEVGLASNYSNTTTYYLCTRALIKDNNGNPTTITVLNGEQLEIYYKLWAVYDTTDKTGTLNLLDGVGGNIAYNWTVRLARVTDALSYKSRLGYALNYVPERWTTFNTGNLTDIKTSPSGAGENFYSNNLKPYVANSYKRVHEITLTVSQENKAIRSHTLSTSMGTYQIRFGSVANDSPITKTSTQTLTVPVEVSWGRYEGAL
;
A
#
# COMPACT_ATOMS: atom_id res chain seq x y z
N MET A 1 -2.00 9.48 -16.38
CA MET A 1 -2.75 9.73 -15.13
C MET A 1 -1.98 9.09 -14.00
N GLN A 2 -1.77 9.81 -12.89
CA GLN A 2 -0.94 9.35 -11.78
C GLN A 2 -1.74 9.28 -10.48
N ALA A 3 -1.74 8.10 -9.88
CA ALA A 3 -2.15 7.84 -8.50
C ALA A 3 -0.90 7.63 -7.64
N ASN A 4 -0.85 8.21 -6.45
CA ASN A 4 0.30 8.09 -5.54
C ASN A 4 -0.12 7.66 -4.13
N MET A 5 0.71 6.82 -3.50
CA MET A 5 0.59 6.40 -2.11
C MET A 5 1.94 6.50 -1.40
N GLY A 6 1.99 7.23 -0.28
CA GLY A 6 3.09 7.20 0.67
C GLY A 6 2.98 6.01 1.62
N VAL A 7 4.11 5.37 1.96
CA VAL A 7 4.17 4.21 2.85
C VAL A 7 5.15 4.47 3.99
N ALA A 8 4.74 4.18 5.22
CA ALA A 8 5.59 4.28 6.40
C ALA A 8 5.35 3.10 7.36
N GLY A 9 6.37 2.77 8.15
CA GLY A 9 6.30 1.68 9.13
C GLY A 9 6.59 2.17 10.54
N GLU A 10 5.86 1.64 11.51
CA GLU A 10 6.17 1.81 12.93
C GLU A 10 6.02 0.48 13.66
N PHE A 11 6.83 0.26 14.68
CA PHE A 11 6.77 -0.94 15.50
C PHE A 11 6.88 -0.62 16.98
N ARG A 12 6.30 -1.49 17.79
CA ARG A 12 6.35 -1.46 19.24
C ARG A 12 6.77 -2.84 19.73
N VAL A 13 7.72 -2.87 20.66
CA VAL A 13 8.23 -4.09 21.26
C VAL A 13 7.69 -4.21 22.68
N VAL A 14 7.07 -5.35 22.98
CA VAL A 14 6.56 -5.66 24.31
C VAL A 14 7.18 -6.98 24.77
N VAL A 15 7.78 -7.00 25.96
CA VAL A 15 8.25 -8.23 26.61
C VAL A 15 7.30 -8.55 27.75
N LYS A 16 6.76 -9.77 27.75
CA LYS A 16 5.92 -10.30 28.83
C LYS A 16 6.70 -11.33 29.64
N ARG A 17 6.54 -11.28 30.95
CA ARG A 17 7.02 -12.33 31.87
C ARG A 17 6.15 -13.58 31.73
N ALA A 18 6.62 -14.69 32.31
CA ALA A 18 5.90 -15.96 32.31
C ALA A 18 4.50 -15.87 32.96
N ASP A 19 4.30 -14.95 33.90
CA ASP A 19 3.00 -14.66 34.54
C ASP A 19 2.07 -13.78 33.69
N GLY A 20 2.50 -13.37 32.49
CA GLY A 20 1.76 -12.49 31.59
C GLY A 20 1.92 -10.99 31.85
N SER A 21 2.59 -10.59 32.94
CA SER A 21 2.84 -9.18 33.24
C SER A 21 3.81 -8.55 32.24
N VAL A 22 3.60 -7.27 31.92
CA VAL A 22 4.50 -6.53 31.03
C VAL A 22 5.79 -6.20 31.78
N LYS A 23 6.92 -6.64 31.23
CA LYS A 23 8.27 -6.28 31.69
C LYS A 23 8.78 -5.03 31.01
N LEU A 24 8.56 -4.92 29.71
CA LEU A 24 9.05 -3.85 28.88
C LEU A 24 8.03 -3.51 27.80
N ASP A 25 7.93 -2.23 27.48
CA ASP A 25 7.18 -1.70 26.36
C ASP A 25 7.90 -0.47 25.82
N THR A 26 8.33 -0.52 24.55
CA THR A 26 9.09 0.57 23.93
C THR A 26 8.23 1.72 23.44
N GLY A 27 6.89 1.56 23.42
CA GLY A 27 6.04 2.40 22.58
C GLY A 27 6.36 2.23 21.09
N TYR A 28 5.70 3.03 20.25
CA TYR A 28 5.89 3.00 18.80
C TYR A 28 7.14 3.77 18.37
N GLN A 29 7.95 3.16 17.51
CA GLN A 29 9.13 3.74 16.90
C GLN A 29 9.16 3.45 15.39
N LYS A 30 9.76 4.35 14.62
CA LYS A 30 9.79 4.28 13.14
C LYS A 30 10.58 3.07 12.64
N ASN A 31 10.13 2.49 11.52
CA ASN A 31 10.81 1.42 10.80
C ASN A 31 11.07 1.81 9.34
N LEU A 32 12.30 1.59 8.88
CA LEU A 32 12.71 1.95 7.53
C LEU A 32 12.08 0.99 6.52
N ILE A 33 11.33 1.51 5.54
CA ILE A 33 10.93 0.72 4.37
C ILE A 33 12.16 0.55 3.46
N LEU A 34 12.55 -0.67 3.12
CA LEU A 34 13.71 -0.95 2.25
C LEU A 34 13.35 -0.79 0.77
N ASN A 35 14.34 -0.66 -0.11
CA ASN A 35 14.10 -0.56 -1.57
C ASN A 35 13.35 -1.80 -2.06
N GLN A 36 13.79 -2.98 -1.63
CA GLN A 36 13.11 -4.22 -1.96
C GLN A 36 11.70 -4.32 -1.36
N GLY A 37 11.43 -3.62 -0.24
CA GLY A 37 10.10 -3.48 0.33
C GLY A 37 9.18 -2.59 -0.52
N LEU A 38 9.73 -1.56 -1.17
CA LEU A 38 9.00 -0.83 -2.20
C LEU A 38 8.81 -1.68 -3.47
N ASP A 39 9.83 -2.43 -3.90
CA ASP A 39 9.71 -3.32 -5.06
C ASP A 39 8.68 -4.43 -4.84
N PHE A 40 8.53 -4.91 -3.60
CA PHE A 40 7.53 -5.92 -3.23
C PHE A 40 6.13 -5.52 -3.69
N PHE A 41 5.76 -4.24 -3.56
CA PHE A 41 4.45 -3.76 -3.99
C PHE A 41 4.22 -3.87 -5.50
N GLY A 42 5.30 -3.90 -6.29
CA GLY A 42 5.27 -4.20 -7.72
C GLY A 42 4.87 -5.64 -8.03
N GLY A 43 5.02 -6.57 -7.08
CA GLY A 43 4.66 -7.98 -7.17
C GLY A 43 5.87 -8.93 -7.26
N GLY A 44 5.58 -10.24 -7.30
CA GLY A 44 6.57 -11.30 -7.55
C GLY A 44 7.26 -11.88 -6.31
N ASN A 45 7.02 -11.34 -5.11
CA ASN A 45 7.71 -11.75 -3.88
C ASN A 45 6.75 -12.05 -2.72
N GLY A 46 5.67 -12.79 -3.00
CA GLY A 46 4.58 -13.06 -2.05
C GLY A 46 3.38 -12.13 -2.23
N SER A 47 2.39 -12.25 -1.33
CA SER A 47 1.13 -11.51 -1.42
C SER A 47 1.04 -10.34 -0.46
N ASP A 48 1.58 -10.45 0.76
CA ASP A 48 1.46 -9.47 1.84
C ASP A 48 2.85 -9.17 2.47
N MET A 49 3.26 -7.91 2.47
CA MET A 49 4.51 -7.43 3.09
C MET A 49 4.55 -7.68 4.59
N MET A 50 3.38 -7.70 5.23
CA MET A 50 3.22 -7.87 6.67
C MET A 50 3.00 -9.34 7.05
N ASN A 51 3.29 -10.30 6.18
CA ASN A 51 2.99 -11.69 6.48
C ASN A 51 3.83 -12.21 7.66
N TYR A 52 5.12 -11.86 7.69
CA TYR A 52 6.06 -12.25 8.72
C TYR A 52 6.74 -11.04 9.37
N CYS A 53 7.16 -11.23 10.62
CA CYS A 53 8.11 -10.36 11.30
C CYS A 53 9.35 -11.19 11.63
N VAL A 54 10.52 -10.62 11.39
CA VAL A 54 11.83 -11.22 11.69
C VAL A 54 12.52 -10.35 12.73
N ILE A 55 13.08 -10.99 13.75
CA ILE A 55 13.88 -10.37 14.80
C ILE A 55 15.34 -10.77 14.65
N GLY A 56 16.25 -9.88 15.06
CA GLY A 56 17.69 -10.10 14.95
C GLY A 56 18.50 -9.44 16.04
N SER A 57 19.79 -9.73 16.05
CA SER A 57 20.79 -9.21 17.01
C SER A 57 21.83 -8.28 16.38
N GLY A 58 21.59 -7.83 15.14
CA GLY A 58 22.41 -6.84 14.46
C GLY A 58 22.33 -5.44 15.05
N ASN A 59 23.36 -4.64 14.79
CA ASN A 59 23.48 -3.27 15.29
C ASN A 59 23.94 -2.26 14.24
N SER A 60 24.09 -2.67 12.96
CA SER A 60 24.44 -1.74 11.90
C SER A 60 23.30 -0.76 11.65
N GLN A 61 23.64 0.48 11.30
CA GLN A 61 22.64 1.48 10.95
C GLN A 61 21.77 0.99 9.77
N PRO A 62 20.43 1.03 9.89
CA PRO A 62 19.54 0.67 8.79
C PRO A 62 19.74 1.58 7.57
N VAL A 63 19.91 0.97 6.40
CA VAL A 63 20.00 1.68 5.11
C VAL A 63 19.07 1.04 4.08
N TYR A 64 18.58 1.85 3.15
CA TYR A 64 17.53 1.46 2.20
C TYR A 64 17.90 0.29 1.26
N THR A 65 19.20 0.05 1.04
CA THR A 65 19.72 -0.98 0.14
C THR A 65 19.89 -2.35 0.78
N GLN A 66 19.71 -2.46 2.10
CA GLN A 66 19.79 -3.74 2.79
C GLN A 66 18.68 -4.69 2.32
N ASN A 67 19.00 -5.98 2.32
CA ASN A 67 18.07 -7.03 1.91
C ASN A 67 17.79 -8.08 2.98
N LYS A 68 18.45 -7.96 4.14
CA LYS A 68 18.40 -8.85 5.31
C LYS A 68 18.62 -8.04 6.58
N LEU A 69 18.24 -8.63 7.71
CA LEU A 69 18.75 -8.22 9.02
C LEU A 69 20.24 -8.55 9.08
N ASP A 70 21.04 -7.84 9.89
CA ASP A 70 22.48 -8.17 9.95
C ASP A 70 22.67 -9.58 10.53
N THR A 71 21.93 -9.90 11.59
CA THR A 71 21.96 -11.20 12.24
C THR A 71 20.55 -11.62 12.61
N ALA A 72 19.86 -12.27 11.68
CA ALA A 72 18.52 -12.81 11.93
C ALA A 72 18.55 -13.94 12.96
N VAL A 73 17.61 -13.90 13.89
CA VAL A 73 17.49 -14.86 15.00
C VAL A 73 16.26 -15.75 14.83
N SER A 74 15.10 -15.17 14.49
CA SER A 74 13.86 -15.91 14.29
C SER A 74 12.85 -15.08 13.50
N GLY A 75 11.84 -15.72 12.95
CA GLY A 75 10.73 -15.09 12.26
C GLY A 75 9.43 -15.85 12.48
N VAL A 76 8.33 -15.12 12.61
CA VAL A 76 6.98 -15.69 12.84
C VAL A 76 5.95 -14.98 11.98
N ALA A 77 4.87 -15.68 11.64
CA ALA A 77 3.71 -15.08 11.01
C ALA A 77 2.92 -14.22 12.01
N GLY A 78 2.29 -13.16 11.53
CA GLY A 78 1.48 -12.27 12.37
C GLY A 78 -0.02 -12.53 12.26
N THR A 79 -0.79 -11.88 13.13
CA THR A 79 -2.25 -11.76 13.01
C THR A 79 -2.66 -10.29 13.08
N ASP A 80 -3.76 -9.93 12.42
CA ASP A 80 -4.30 -8.56 12.51
C ASP A 80 -4.74 -8.26 13.95
N SER A 81 -4.37 -7.09 14.47
CA SER A 81 -4.68 -6.66 15.85
C SER A 81 -5.59 -5.44 15.90
N SER A 82 -5.30 -4.42 15.10
CA SER A 82 -6.09 -3.19 15.03
C SER A 82 -5.84 -2.47 13.71
N THR A 83 -6.63 -1.45 13.41
CA THR A 83 -6.55 -0.71 12.14
C THR A 83 -7.14 0.68 12.26
N LYS A 84 -6.63 1.62 11.47
CA LYS A 84 -7.17 2.98 11.31
C LYS A 84 -7.57 3.25 9.86
N TYR A 85 -8.74 3.84 9.65
CA TYR A 85 -9.22 4.22 8.32
C TYR A 85 -10.20 5.41 8.32
N ASP A 86 -10.44 6.03 9.47
CA ASP A 86 -11.20 7.27 9.60
C ASP A 86 -10.49 8.45 8.92
N TYR A 87 -11.27 9.45 8.55
CA TYR A 87 -10.79 10.71 7.94
C TYR A 87 -11.63 11.88 8.43
N ASP A 88 -10.96 12.86 8.99
CA ASP A 88 -11.52 14.15 9.38
C ASP A 88 -10.71 15.27 8.71
N ALA A 89 -11.31 15.95 7.74
CA ALA A 89 -10.65 17.03 7.02
C ALA A 89 -10.18 18.18 7.92
N ALA A 90 -10.82 18.40 9.07
CA ALA A 90 -10.41 19.44 10.01
C ALA A 90 -9.11 19.09 10.76
N LEU A 91 -8.86 17.79 10.98
CA LEU A 91 -7.70 17.28 11.70
C LEU A 91 -6.58 16.85 10.74
N ASP A 92 -6.94 16.17 9.65
CA ASP A 92 -6.02 15.53 8.72
C ASP A 92 -5.62 16.43 7.53
N GLY A 93 -6.36 17.54 7.33
CA GLY A 93 -6.12 18.49 6.24
C GLY A 93 -6.23 17.82 4.86
N ASN A 94 -5.16 17.91 4.06
CA ASN A 94 -5.11 17.34 2.71
C ASN A 94 -4.54 15.91 2.66
N LEU A 95 -4.35 15.27 3.81
CA LEU A 95 -3.79 13.93 3.88
C LEU A 95 -4.85 12.96 4.39
N TYR A 96 -5.00 11.83 3.72
CA TYR A 96 -5.74 10.70 4.26
C TYR A 96 -4.74 9.63 4.70
N LYS A 97 -4.77 9.25 5.98
CA LYS A 97 -3.85 8.29 6.57
C LYS A 97 -4.59 7.06 7.08
N THR A 98 -4.18 5.89 6.63
CA THR A 98 -4.73 4.62 7.10
C THR A 98 -3.62 3.71 7.61
N ASN A 99 -3.95 2.82 8.54
CA ASN A 99 -3.01 1.80 8.98
C ASN A 99 -3.65 0.43 9.14
N ARG A 100 -2.78 -0.56 9.03
CA ARG A 100 -3.03 -1.94 9.43
C ARG A 100 -1.99 -2.30 10.48
N GLU A 101 -2.46 -2.74 11.63
CA GLU A 101 -1.61 -3.22 12.71
C GLU A 101 -1.67 -4.75 12.77
N ARG A 102 -0.49 -5.38 12.83
CA ARG A 102 -0.35 -6.81 13.08
C ARG A 102 0.47 -7.07 14.33
N LYS A 103 0.07 -8.10 15.07
CA LYS A 103 0.79 -8.65 16.21
C LYS A 103 1.58 -9.89 15.79
N TYR A 104 2.83 -9.96 16.21
CA TYR A 104 3.73 -11.10 16.02
C TYR A 104 4.22 -11.57 17.39
N SER A 105 4.02 -12.85 17.68
CA SER A 105 4.30 -13.44 19.00
C SER A 105 5.45 -14.43 18.89
N PHE A 106 6.57 -14.12 19.53
CA PHE A 106 7.73 -15.00 19.64
C PHE A 106 7.75 -15.64 21.03
N THR A 107 7.65 -16.96 21.06
CA THR A 107 7.72 -17.79 22.28
C THR A 107 8.93 -18.72 22.22
N GLY A 108 9.32 -19.30 23.36
CA GLY A 108 10.42 -20.25 23.41
C GLY A 108 11.82 -19.64 23.19
N LEU A 109 11.93 -18.31 23.30
CA LEU A 109 13.24 -17.64 23.35
C LEU A 109 13.89 -17.92 24.71
N ASN A 110 15.18 -18.25 24.71
CA ASN A 110 15.93 -18.58 25.92
C ASN A 110 17.25 -17.82 25.95
N ASN A 111 17.29 -16.73 26.74
CA ASN A 111 18.44 -15.84 26.88
C ASN A 111 18.93 -15.28 25.54
N VAL A 112 17.97 -14.87 24.71
CA VAL A 112 18.23 -14.37 23.36
C VAL A 112 18.28 -12.85 23.37
N ASN A 113 19.33 -12.29 22.79
CA ASN A 113 19.48 -10.85 22.62
C ASN A 113 18.89 -10.40 21.28
N ILE A 114 18.01 -9.40 21.32
CA ILE A 114 17.36 -8.81 20.15
C ILE A 114 17.61 -7.31 20.11
N SER A 115 18.05 -6.80 18.97
CA SER A 115 18.37 -5.38 18.74
C SER A 115 17.86 -4.84 17.41
N GLU A 116 17.33 -5.69 16.53
CA GLU A 116 16.74 -5.27 15.27
C GLU A 116 15.47 -6.05 14.94
N VAL A 117 14.63 -5.44 14.11
CA VAL A 117 13.36 -6.00 13.66
C VAL A 117 13.03 -5.56 12.24
N GLY A 118 12.36 -6.41 11.50
CA GLY A 118 11.85 -6.07 10.17
C GLY A 118 10.70 -6.96 9.74
N LEU A 119 9.85 -6.44 8.87
CA LEU A 119 8.82 -7.23 8.20
C LEU A 119 9.41 -8.01 7.03
N ALA A 120 8.89 -9.19 6.79
CA ALA A 120 9.22 -9.99 5.62
C ALA A 120 7.94 -10.50 4.94
N SER A 121 7.90 -10.43 3.62
CA SER A 121 6.76 -10.96 2.85
C SER A 121 6.75 -12.48 2.78
N ASN A 122 7.94 -13.08 2.81
CA ASN A 122 8.17 -14.53 2.86
C ASN A 122 9.23 -14.84 3.91
N TYR A 123 9.06 -15.94 4.63
CA TYR A 123 10.03 -16.44 5.61
C TYR A 123 10.00 -17.96 5.64
N SER A 124 11.15 -18.59 5.43
CA SER A 124 11.34 -20.03 5.61
C SER A 124 12.26 -20.34 6.79
N ASN A 125 13.31 -19.54 6.97
CA ASN A 125 14.25 -19.63 8.09
C ASN A 125 15.09 -18.34 8.17
N THR A 126 16.03 -18.28 9.12
CA THR A 126 16.89 -17.11 9.38
C THR A 126 17.89 -16.77 8.27
N THR A 127 18.02 -17.58 7.23
CA THR A 127 18.83 -17.25 6.04
C THR A 127 17.97 -16.97 4.81
N THR A 128 16.76 -17.53 4.76
CA THR A 128 15.87 -17.52 3.59
C THR A 128 14.54 -16.82 3.91
N TYR A 129 14.47 -15.55 3.53
CA TYR A 129 13.32 -14.65 3.71
C TYR A 129 13.46 -13.41 2.83
N TYR A 130 12.36 -12.72 2.53
CA TYR A 130 12.36 -11.48 1.74
C TYR A 130 12.02 -10.28 2.64
N LEU A 131 13.03 -9.50 3.04
CA LEU A 131 12.89 -8.44 4.06
C LEU A 131 12.36 -7.13 3.48
N CYS A 132 11.21 -6.66 3.90
CA CYS A 132 10.66 -5.42 3.38
C CYS A 132 11.02 -4.19 4.21
N THR A 133 11.29 -4.36 5.50
CA THR A 133 11.55 -3.24 6.42
C THR A 133 12.68 -3.58 7.39
N ARG A 134 13.36 -2.58 7.94
CA ARG A 134 14.41 -2.78 8.96
C ARG A 134 14.49 -1.61 9.93
N ALA A 135 14.64 -1.92 11.21
CA ALA A 135 14.96 -0.95 12.23
C ALA A 135 15.83 -1.56 13.33
N LEU A 136 16.62 -0.70 13.98
CA LEU A 136 17.18 -1.00 15.29
C LEU A 136 16.12 -0.68 16.36
N ILE A 137 16.06 -1.50 17.39
CA ILE A 137 15.27 -1.23 18.58
C ILE A 137 15.96 -0.10 19.34
N LYS A 138 15.20 0.94 19.71
CA LYS A 138 15.71 2.08 20.46
C LYS A 138 15.15 2.14 21.87
N ASP A 139 15.91 2.77 22.76
CA ASP A 139 15.45 3.18 24.09
C ASP A 139 14.60 4.47 24.03
N ASN A 140 14.13 4.93 25.19
CA ASN A 140 13.31 6.15 25.31
C ASN A 140 14.06 7.44 24.91
N ASN A 141 15.38 7.41 24.83
CA ASN A 141 16.22 8.52 24.36
C ASN A 141 16.50 8.43 22.85
N GLY A 142 15.97 7.42 22.16
CA GLY A 142 16.18 7.19 20.74
C GLY A 142 17.50 6.50 20.38
N ASN A 143 18.25 6.00 21.36
CA ASN A 143 19.52 5.31 21.14
C ASN A 143 19.29 3.82 20.85
N PRO A 144 20.00 3.21 19.88
CA PRO A 144 19.94 1.76 19.67
C PRO A 144 20.23 0.98 20.96
N THR A 145 19.42 -0.04 21.22
CA THR A 145 19.50 -0.85 22.44
C THR A 145 19.25 -2.33 22.15
N THR A 146 19.61 -3.18 23.10
CA THR A 146 19.41 -4.62 23.06
C THR A 146 18.45 -5.04 24.16
N ILE A 147 17.47 -5.86 23.80
CA ILE A 147 16.54 -6.50 24.72
C ILE A 147 16.95 -7.96 24.86
N THR A 148 17.23 -8.40 26.10
CA THR A 148 17.41 -9.81 26.40
C THR A 148 16.07 -10.43 26.79
N VAL A 149 15.62 -11.41 26.01
CA VAL A 149 14.43 -12.22 26.30
C VAL A 149 14.87 -13.47 27.05
N LEU A 150 14.47 -13.57 28.32
CA LEU A 150 14.84 -14.66 29.21
C LEU A 150 13.95 -15.89 28.97
N ASN A 151 14.37 -17.04 29.51
CA ASN A 151 13.55 -18.24 29.47
C ASN A 151 12.17 -18.01 30.10
N GLY A 152 11.12 -18.46 29.41
CA GLY A 152 9.73 -18.29 29.83
C GLY A 152 9.14 -16.90 29.54
N GLU A 153 9.94 -15.94 29.07
CA GLU A 153 9.43 -14.65 28.58
C GLU A 153 8.90 -14.79 27.14
N GLN A 154 7.96 -13.92 26.80
CA GLN A 154 7.41 -13.79 25.45
C GLN A 154 7.76 -12.42 24.90
N LEU A 155 8.19 -12.39 23.64
CA LEU A 155 8.40 -11.15 22.89
C LEU A 155 7.23 -10.96 21.92
N GLU A 156 6.54 -9.84 22.04
CA GLU A 156 5.47 -9.44 21.13
C GLU A 156 5.91 -8.20 20.36
N ILE A 157 5.80 -8.26 19.03
CA ILE A 157 5.99 -7.11 18.14
C ILE A 157 4.62 -6.69 17.63
N TYR A 158 4.27 -5.44 17.83
CA TYR A 158 3.13 -4.81 17.19
C TYR A 158 3.66 -3.92 16.08
N TYR A 159 3.20 -4.13 14.85
CA TYR A 159 3.68 -3.36 13.70
C TYR A 159 2.51 -2.67 13.02
N LYS A 160 2.60 -1.35 12.84
CA LYS A 160 1.71 -0.55 12.02
C LYS A 160 2.37 -0.27 10.68
N LEU A 161 1.74 -0.74 9.61
CA LEU A 161 2.02 -0.24 8.28
C LEU A 161 1.01 0.87 7.99
N TRP A 162 1.52 2.01 7.53
CA TRP A 162 0.74 3.18 7.17
C TRP A 162 0.72 3.37 5.66
N ALA A 163 -0.45 3.74 5.13
CA ALA A 163 -0.60 4.33 3.82
C ALA A 163 -1.09 5.77 3.96
N VAL A 164 -0.46 6.67 3.21
CA VAL A 164 -0.75 8.10 3.22
C VAL A 164 -1.07 8.55 1.81
N TYR A 165 -2.19 9.25 1.66
CA TYR A 165 -2.71 9.70 0.39
C TYR A 165 -2.92 11.21 0.41
N ASP A 166 -2.66 11.86 -0.72
CA ASP A 166 -3.06 13.25 -0.93
C ASP A 166 -4.51 13.29 -1.41
N THR A 167 -5.36 14.06 -0.74
CA THR A 167 -6.79 14.17 -1.05
C THR A 167 -7.10 15.21 -2.13
N THR A 168 -6.09 15.98 -2.57
CA THR A 168 -6.26 17.01 -3.61
C THR A 168 -6.38 16.41 -5.02
N ASP A 169 -7.16 17.10 -5.86
CA ASP A 169 -7.28 16.75 -7.27
C ASP A 169 -5.93 16.85 -7.99
N LYS A 170 -5.63 15.83 -8.80
CA LYS A 170 -4.54 15.87 -9.78
C LYS A 170 -5.12 15.99 -11.17
N THR A 171 -4.57 16.87 -11.99
CA THR A 171 -5.08 17.13 -13.33
C THR A 171 -4.00 17.00 -14.39
N GLY A 172 -4.43 16.85 -15.64
CA GLY A 172 -3.54 16.91 -16.80
C GLY A 172 -4.30 16.66 -18.10
N THR A 173 -3.56 16.44 -19.17
CA THR A 173 -4.10 16.17 -20.50
C THR A 173 -3.54 14.85 -21.03
N LEU A 174 -4.31 14.14 -21.85
CA LEU A 174 -3.90 12.98 -22.61
C LEU A 174 -4.48 13.05 -24.03
N ASN A 175 -3.90 12.29 -24.96
CA ASN A 175 -4.43 12.15 -26.31
C ASN A 175 -5.12 10.78 -26.43
N LEU A 176 -6.43 10.78 -26.70
CA LEU A 176 -7.16 9.59 -27.11
C LEU A 176 -6.84 9.30 -28.57
N LEU A 177 -6.28 8.13 -28.85
CA LEU A 177 -5.91 7.70 -30.20
C LEU A 177 -7.04 6.88 -30.82
N ASP A 178 -7.31 7.08 -32.11
CA ASP A 178 -8.36 6.35 -32.84
C ASP A 178 -7.88 5.03 -33.48
N GLY A 179 -6.59 4.74 -33.38
CA GLY A 179 -5.96 3.53 -33.95
C GLY A 179 -5.62 3.63 -35.45
N VAL A 180 -5.98 4.71 -36.14
CA VAL A 180 -5.66 4.97 -37.56
C VAL A 180 -4.84 6.24 -37.79
N GLY A 181 -4.38 6.87 -36.71
CA GLY A 181 -3.45 8.00 -36.74
C GLY A 181 -4.06 9.34 -36.30
N GLY A 182 -5.37 9.38 -36.04
CA GLY A 182 -6.03 10.52 -35.42
C GLY A 182 -5.87 10.52 -33.91
N ASN A 183 -5.96 11.71 -33.32
CA ASN A 183 -6.01 11.87 -31.87
C ASN A 183 -6.90 13.03 -31.44
N ILE A 184 -7.51 12.90 -30.27
CA ILE A 184 -8.32 13.93 -29.62
C ILE A 184 -7.79 14.16 -28.22
N ALA A 185 -7.51 15.40 -27.86
CA ALA A 185 -7.03 15.75 -26.53
C ALA A 185 -8.17 15.74 -25.50
N TYR A 186 -7.92 15.09 -24.36
CA TYR A 186 -8.82 15.02 -23.21
C TYR A 186 -8.10 15.50 -21.95
N ASN A 187 -8.77 16.39 -21.20
CA ASN A 187 -8.42 16.70 -19.83
C ASN A 187 -8.83 15.54 -18.93
N TRP A 188 -8.00 15.26 -17.93
CA TRP A 188 -8.29 14.32 -16.87
C TRP A 188 -8.15 14.96 -15.50
N THR A 189 -8.97 14.48 -14.56
CA THR A 189 -8.89 14.79 -13.13
C THR A 189 -8.92 13.49 -12.35
N VAL A 190 -7.94 13.24 -11.49
CA VAL A 190 -7.87 12.11 -10.58
C VAL A 190 -8.04 12.60 -9.14
N ARG A 191 -8.85 11.89 -8.35
CA ARG A 191 -8.99 12.08 -6.90
C ARG A 191 -9.20 10.76 -6.19
N LEU A 192 -9.05 10.75 -4.87
CA LEU A 192 -9.44 9.59 -4.07
C LEU A 192 -10.95 9.35 -4.14
N ALA A 193 -11.34 8.09 -3.99
CA ALA A 193 -12.72 7.64 -3.87
C ALA A 193 -12.89 6.82 -2.61
N ARG A 194 -14.13 6.77 -2.08
CA ARG A 194 -14.50 5.93 -0.94
C ARG A 194 -13.58 6.10 0.28
N VAL A 195 -13.03 7.30 0.50
CA VAL A 195 -12.30 7.60 1.74
C VAL A 195 -13.18 7.23 2.93
N THR A 196 -12.58 6.63 3.96
CA THR A 196 -13.25 5.96 5.11
C THR A 196 -13.85 4.57 4.85
N ASP A 197 -13.77 4.03 3.63
CA ASP A 197 -14.20 2.66 3.37
C ASP A 197 -13.12 1.64 3.74
N ALA A 198 -13.44 0.74 4.66
CA ALA A 198 -12.49 -0.26 5.16
C ALA A 198 -12.01 -1.22 4.06
N LEU A 199 -12.88 -1.58 3.11
CA LEU A 199 -12.54 -2.50 2.02
C LEU A 199 -11.65 -1.86 0.95
N SER A 200 -11.75 -0.54 0.78
CA SER A 200 -11.00 0.22 -0.23
C SER A 200 -9.57 0.56 0.21
N TYR A 201 -9.30 0.55 1.51
CA TYR A 201 -8.02 1.01 2.06
C TYR A 201 -7.41 0.03 3.06
N LYS A 202 -8.02 -0.13 4.23
CA LYS A 202 -7.49 -0.95 5.34
C LYS A 202 -7.20 -2.38 4.92
N SER A 203 -8.19 -3.08 4.34
CA SER A 203 -8.11 -4.53 4.12
C SER A 203 -7.03 -4.94 3.09
N ARG A 204 -6.50 -3.95 2.35
CA ARG A 204 -5.55 -4.15 1.27
C ARG A 204 -4.16 -3.64 1.59
N LEU A 205 -3.99 -2.96 2.73
CA LEU A 205 -2.71 -2.41 3.13
C LEU A 205 -1.71 -3.53 3.42
N GLY A 206 -0.54 -3.42 2.80
CA GLY A 206 0.50 -4.44 2.81
C GLY A 206 0.47 -5.40 1.62
N TYR A 207 -0.62 -5.45 0.85
CA TYR A 207 -0.70 -6.34 -0.31
C TYR A 207 0.01 -5.80 -1.54
N ALA A 208 0.72 -6.69 -2.24
CA ALA A 208 1.29 -6.38 -3.54
C ALA A 208 0.19 -6.02 -4.56
N LEU A 209 0.52 -5.14 -5.51
CA LEU A 209 -0.47 -4.61 -6.46
C LEU A 209 -1.17 -5.74 -7.21
N ASN A 210 -0.48 -6.84 -7.55
CA ASN A 210 -1.01 -7.98 -8.28
C ASN A 210 -1.82 -8.99 -7.43
N TYR A 211 -1.92 -8.84 -6.11
CA TYR A 211 -2.49 -9.86 -5.20
C TYR A 211 -3.81 -9.50 -4.50
N VAL A 212 -4.49 -8.41 -4.89
CA VAL A 212 -5.81 -8.09 -4.33
C VAL A 212 -6.90 -9.02 -4.89
N PRO A 213 -7.73 -9.64 -4.04
CA PRO A 213 -8.81 -10.53 -4.47
C PRO A 213 -9.91 -9.83 -5.28
N GLU A 214 -10.10 -8.51 -5.12
CA GLU A 214 -11.20 -7.78 -5.75
C GLU A 214 -10.75 -6.40 -6.29
N ARG A 215 -9.91 -6.40 -7.32
CA ARG A 215 -9.71 -5.20 -8.15
C ARG A 215 -10.93 -5.03 -9.05
N TRP A 216 -11.81 -4.14 -8.63
CA TRP A 216 -12.95 -3.74 -9.44
C TRP A 216 -12.71 -2.36 -10.03
N THR A 217 -13.37 -2.16 -11.15
CA THR A 217 -13.34 -0.93 -11.89
C THR A 217 -14.71 -0.72 -12.53
N THR A 218 -15.09 0.54 -12.68
CA THR A 218 -16.42 0.92 -13.18
C THR A 218 -16.25 2.14 -14.08
N PHE A 219 -16.74 2.09 -15.31
CA PHE A 219 -16.86 3.30 -16.14
C PHE A 219 -18.24 3.89 -15.95
N ASN A 220 -18.32 5.18 -15.61
CA ASN A 220 -19.58 5.86 -15.29
C ASN A 220 -19.90 6.95 -16.30
N THR A 221 -21.19 7.24 -16.47
CA THR A 221 -21.68 8.32 -17.33
C THR A 221 -21.68 9.70 -16.66
N GLY A 222 -21.56 9.75 -15.32
CA GLY A 222 -21.60 10.99 -14.54
C GLY A 222 -20.23 11.48 -14.08
N ASN A 223 -20.25 12.64 -13.40
CA ASN A 223 -19.05 13.35 -12.95
C ASN A 223 -18.48 12.76 -11.65
N LEU A 224 -17.26 13.22 -11.30
CA LEU A 224 -16.70 13.02 -9.97
C LEU A 224 -17.63 13.59 -8.90
N THR A 225 -17.52 13.00 -7.72
CA THR A 225 -18.28 13.34 -6.52
C THR A 225 -17.33 13.58 -5.35
N ASP A 226 -17.86 13.69 -4.12
CA ASP A 226 -17.07 13.76 -2.91
C ASP A 226 -16.15 12.53 -2.76
N ILE A 227 -14.96 12.74 -2.18
CA ILE A 227 -13.93 11.71 -2.00
C ILE A 227 -14.40 10.52 -1.16
N LYS A 228 -15.44 10.65 -0.33
CA LYS A 228 -16.04 9.55 0.44
C LYS A 228 -16.97 8.66 -0.39
N THR A 229 -17.22 9.01 -1.65
CA THR A 229 -18.19 8.33 -2.52
C THR A 229 -17.54 7.84 -3.83
N SER A 230 -18.36 7.35 -4.77
CA SER A 230 -17.97 6.98 -6.14
C SER A 230 -18.56 7.98 -7.14
N PRO A 231 -18.05 8.08 -8.38
CA PRO A 231 -18.61 8.95 -9.40
C PRO A 231 -20.09 8.70 -9.62
N SER A 232 -20.81 9.73 -10.07
CA SER A 232 -22.25 9.63 -10.36
C SER A 232 -22.53 8.96 -11.71
N GLY A 233 -23.81 8.72 -11.99
CA GLY A 233 -24.27 8.14 -13.26
C GLY A 233 -24.27 6.62 -13.27
N ALA A 234 -24.65 6.04 -14.42
CA ALA A 234 -24.76 4.60 -14.59
C ALA A 234 -23.38 3.99 -14.89
N GLY A 235 -23.07 2.87 -14.24
CA GLY A 235 -21.82 2.14 -14.39
C GLY A 235 -21.98 0.64 -14.17
N GLU A 236 -21.15 -0.15 -14.83
CA GLU A 236 -21.09 -1.60 -14.63
C GLU A 236 -19.72 -1.98 -14.04
N ASN A 237 -19.72 -2.86 -13.04
CA ASN A 237 -18.48 -3.31 -12.43
C ASN A 237 -17.86 -4.41 -13.28
N PHE A 238 -16.55 -4.31 -13.48
CA PHE A 238 -15.77 -5.38 -14.09
C PHE A 238 -14.45 -5.55 -13.33
N TYR A 239 -13.88 -6.75 -13.46
CA TYR A 239 -12.62 -7.12 -12.82
C TYR A 239 -11.55 -7.19 -13.89
N SER A 240 -10.55 -6.30 -13.82
CA SER A 240 -9.43 -6.30 -14.76
C SER A 240 -8.13 -6.56 -14.02
N ASN A 241 -7.39 -7.58 -14.48
CA ASN A 241 -6.10 -7.97 -13.91
C ASN A 241 -4.92 -7.73 -14.87
N ASN A 242 -5.09 -6.82 -15.83
CA ASN A 242 -4.05 -6.53 -16.79
C ASN A 242 -3.10 -5.44 -16.25
N LEU A 243 -2.04 -5.88 -15.57
CA LEU A 243 -0.94 -5.02 -15.14
C LEU A 243 0.23 -5.20 -16.10
N LYS A 244 0.80 -4.09 -16.61
CA LYS A 244 2.08 -4.16 -17.34
C LYS A 244 3.18 -4.77 -16.47
N PRO A 245 4.22 -5.38 -17.05
CA PRO A 245 5.36 -5.89 -16.27
C PRO A 245 5.92 -4.82 -15.32
N TYR A 246 6.25 -5.23 -14.10
CA TYR A 246 6.91 -4.35 -13.16
C TYR A 246 8.39 -4.21 -13.52
N VAL A 247 8.92 -3.00 -13.41
CA VAL A 247 10.35 -2.71 -13.57
C VAL A 247 10.91 -2.43 -12.18
N ALA A 248 11.91 -3.20 -11.74
CA ALA A 248 12.52 -3.01 -10.43
C ALA A 248 13.04 -1.58 -10.23
N ASN A 249 12.90 -1.07 -9.01
CA ASN A 249 13.23 0.30 -8.60
C ASN A 249 12.41 1.42 -9.26
N SER A 250 11.37 1.11 -10.04
CA SER A 250 10.52 2.13 -10.64
C SER A 250 9.51 2.73 -9.65
N TYR A 251 9.18 1.97 -8.61
CA TYR A 251 8.12 2.24 -7.62
C TYR A 251 6.79 2.71 -8.24
N LYS A 252 6.51 2.19 -9.44
CA LYS A 252 5.29 2.46 -10.17
C LYS A 252 4.95 1.31 -11.10
N ARG A 253 3.66 1.15 -11.41
CA ARG A 253 3.16 0.13 -12.32
C ARG A 253 1.92 0.63 -13.04
N VAL A 254 1.77 0.22 -14.30
CA VAL A 254 0.62 0.60 -15.11
C VAL A 254 -0.45 -0.48 -15.06
N HIS A 255 -1.65 -0.07 -14.68
CA HIS A 255 -2.87 -0.85 -14.82
C HIS A 255 -3.50 -0.52 -16.17
N GLU A 256 -3.60 -1.51 -17.04
CA GLU A 256 -4.09 -1.37 -18.41
C GLU A 256 -5.52 -1.91 -18.51
N ILE A 257 -6.51 -1.06 -18.22
CA ILE A 257 -7.91 -1.42 -18.40
C ILE A 257 -8.21 -1.45 -19.89
N THR A 258 -8.60 -2.61 -20.42
CA THR A 258 -9.04 -2.74 -21.81
C THR A 258 -10.52 -3.12 -21.83
N LEU A 259 -11.30 -2.30 -22.52
CA LEU A 259 -12.70 -2.54 -22.84
C LEU A 259 -12.80 -3.15 -24.23
N THR A 260 -13.45 -4.31 -24.31
CA THR A 260 -13.73 -4.97 -25.58
C THR A 260 -14.80 -4.21 -26.37
N VAL A 261 -15.03 -4.61 -27.62
CA VAL A 261 -16.09 -4.04 -28.47
C VAL A 261 -17.49 -4.17 -27.86
N SER A 262 -17.76 -5.17 -27.02
CA SER A 262 -19.08 -5.37 -26.41
C SER A 262 -19.29 -4.60 -25.11
N GLN A 263 -18.24 -4.06 -24.50
CA GLN A 263 -18.31 -3.45 -23.18
C GLN A 263 -18.44 -1.92 -23.23
N GLU A 264 -19.21 -1.37 -22.31
CA GLU A 264 -19.23 0.07 -22.00
C GLU A 264 -19.47 0.97 -23.23
N ASN A 265 -20.39 0.55 -24.11
CA ASN A 265 -20.79 1.27 -25.32
C ASN A 265 -21.68 2.46 -24.99
N LYS A 266 -21.08 3.49 -24.39
CA LYS A 266 -21.75 4.68 -23.87
C LYS A 266 -20.83 5.89 -23.86
N ALA A 267 -21.37 7.01 -23.40
CA ALA A 267 -20.62 8.21 -23.05
C ALA A 267 -19.89 8.02 -21.71
N ILE A 268 -18.60 7.71 -21.75
CA ILE A 268 -17.74 7.50 -20.59
C ILE A 268 -17.23 8.86 -20.09
N ARG A 269 -17.77 9.29 -18.94
CA ARG A 269 -17.40 10.55 -18.29
C ARG A 269 -16.37 10.35 -17.20
N SER A 270 -16.45 9.24 -16.47
CA SER A 270 -15.54 8.94 -15.38
C SER A 270 -15.28 7.44 -15.22
N HIS A 271 -14.31 7.13 -14.39
CA HIS A 271 -13.80 5.80 -14.13
C HIS A 271 -13.46 5.68 -12.64
N THR A 272 -13.96 4.64 -11.98
CA THR A 272 -13.53 4.24 -10.65
C THR A 272 -12.48 3.15 -10.78
N LEU A 273 -11.32 3.32 -10.15
CA LEU A 273 -10.25 2.32 -10.10
C LEU A 273 -9.96 1.94 -8.66
N SER A 274 -10.16 0.67 -8.30
CA SER A 274 -9.86 0.15 -6.98
C SER A 274 -8.65 -0.81 -7.03
N THR A 275 -7.62 -0.53 -6.22
CA THR A 275 -6.34 -1.29 -6.18
C THR A 275 -5.94 -1.67 -4.75
N SER A 276 -4.77 -2.29 -4.53
CA SER A 276 -4.24 -2.44 -3.14
C SER A 276 -3.75 -1.13 -2.56
N MET A 277 -3.53 -0.13 -3.41
CA MET A 277 -2.95 1.15 -3.08
C MET A 277 -4.02 2.23 -3.04
N GLY A 278 -5.24 1.87 -2.63
CA GLY A 278 -6.37 2.79 -2.56
C GLY A 278 -7.31 2.72 -3.77
N THR A 279 -8.35 3.56 -3.70
CA THR A 279 -9.40 3.66 -4.71
C THR A 279 -9.48 5.10 -5.22
N TYR A 280 -9.61 5.24 -6.53
CA TYR A 280 -9.52 6.51 -7.23
C TYR A 280 -10.74 6.72 -8.12
N GLN A 281 -11.15 7.98 -8.26
CA GLN A 281 -12.05 8.43 -9.30
C GLN A 281 -11.26 9.21 -10.34
N ILE A 282 -11.56 8.97 -11.62
CA ILE A 282 -10.90 9.60 -12.75
C ILE A 282 -11.96 10.17 -13.68
N ARG A 283 -11.86 11.45 -14.03
CA ARG A 283 -12.78 12.12 -14.98
C ARG A 283 -12.10 12.32 -16.32
N PHE A 284 -12.89 12.27 -17.39
CA PHE A 284 -12.48 12.65 -18.73
C PHE A 284 -13.39 13.76 -19.28
N GLY A 285 -12.79 14.74 -19.93
CA GLY A 285 -13.49 15.77 -20.68
C GLY A 285 -12.66 16.23 -21.87
N SER A 286 -13.24 16.25 -23.07
CA SER A 286 -12.51 16.72 -24.25
C SER A 286 -12.03 18.16 -24.04
N VAL A 287 -10.84 18.50 -24.55
CA VAL A 287 -10.32 19.87 -24.42
C VAL A 287 -11.20 20.88 -25.16
N ALA A 288 -11.86 20.45 -26.26
CA ALA A 288 -12.65 21.32 -27.11
C ALA A 288 -13.95 21.80 -26.46
N ASN A 289 -14.67 20.92 -25.75
CA ASN A 289 -16.00 21.23 -25.23
C ASN A 289 -16.40 20.43 -24.00
N ASP A 290 -15.43 19.83 -23.29
CA ASP A 290 -15.67 19.01 -22.11
C ASP A 290 -16.65 17.85 -22.36
N SER A 291 -16.70 17.31 -23.58
CA SER A 291 -17.51 16.13 -23.90
C SER A 291 -16.89 14.85 -23.32
N PRO A 292 -17.69 13.81 -23.01
CA PRO A 292 -17.17 12.53 -22.53
C PRO A 292 -16.46 11.76 -23.66
N ILE A 293 -15.77 10.67 -23.33
CA ILE A 293 -15.29 9.71 -24.32
C ILE A 293 -16.49 8.90 -24.81
N THR A 294 -16.82 8.95 -26.09
CA THR A 294 -17.90 8.14 -26.67
C THR A 294 -17.31 6.85 -27.23
N LYS A 295 -17.69 5.71 -26.63
CA LYS A 295 -17.33 4.38 -27.13
C LYS A 295 -18.52 3.72 -27.79
N THR A 296 -18.30 3.08 -28.94
CA THR A 296 -19.31 2.32 -29.68
C THR A 296 -18.94 0.84 -29.78
N SER A 297 -19.89 0.02 -30.27
CA SER A 297 -19.75 -1.42 -30.38
C SER A 297 -18.77 -1.91 -31.46
N THR A 298 -18.11 -0.99 -32.17
CA THR A 298 -17.07 -1.29 -33.17
C THR A 298 -15.67 -0.97 -32.66
N GLN A 299 -15.55 -0.39 -31.46
CA GLN A 299 -14.29 0.13 -30.92
C GLN A 299 -13.87 -0.62 -29.66
N THR A 300 -12.56 -0.82 -29.51
CA THR A 300 -11.94 -1.14 -28.21
C THR A 300 -11.43 0.15 -27.57
N LEU A 301 -11.40 0.21 -26.24
CA LEU A 301 -10.79 1.32 -25.51
C LEU A 301 -9.80 0.79 -24.49
N THR A 302 -8.58 1.31 -24.52
CA THR A 302 -7.55 0.99 -23.51
C THR A 302 -7.21 2.24 -22.71
N VAL A 303 -7.34 2.14 -21.38
CA VAL A 303 -7.08 3.22 -20.42
C VAL A 303 -5.91 2.79 -19.52
N PRO A 304 -4.68 3.30 -19.77
CA PRO A 304 -3.55 3.07 -18.89
C PRO A 304 -3.59 4.04 -17.70
N VAL A 305 -3.56 3.49 -16.48
CA VAL A 305 -3.44 4.26 -15.24
C VAL A 305 -2.14 3.89 -14.54
N GLU A 306 -1.26 4.87 -14.32
CA GLU A 306 -0.02 4.67 -13.56
C GLU A 306 -0.34 4.80 -12.07
N VAL A 307 -0.06 3.75 -11.31
CA VAL A 307 -0.09 3.75 -9.85
C VAL A 307 1.35 3.77 -9.36
N SER A 308 1.68 4.74 -8.52
CA SER A 308 3.00 4.95 -7.96
C SER A 308 2.96 4.93 -6.43
N TRP A 309 4.07 4.59 -5.82
CA TRP A 309 4.22 4.58 -4.37
C TRP A 309 5.61 5.03 -3.96
N GLY A 310 5.75 5.44 -2.71
CA GLY A 310 7.02 5.89 -2.17
C GLY A 310 7.02 5.85 -0.66
N ARG A 311 8.17 6.17 -0.06
CA ARG A 311 8.27 6.34 1.40
C ARG A 311 7.58 7.62 1.82
N TYR A 312 6.93 7.58 2.96
CA TYR A 312 6.42 8.77 3.62
C TYR A 312 7.25 9.06 4.87
N GLU A 313 7.83 10.25 4.93
CA GLU A 313 8.73 10.68 6.02
C GLU A 313 8.10 11.71 6.95
N GLY A 314 6.87 12.16 6.65
CA GLY A 314 6.14 13.14 7.45
C GLY A 314 5.60 12.58 8.78
N ALA A 315 4.87 13.41 9.51
CA ALA A 315 4.20 13.00 10.74
C ALA A 315 3.04 12.04 10.44
N LEU A 316 2.89 10.99 11.25
CA LEU A 316 1.85 9.96 11.16
C LEU A 316 0.69 10.26 12.12
#